data_AF-A0A3S3RLD7-F1
#
_entry.id   AF-A0A3S3RLD7-F1
#
_cell.length_a   1.000
_cell.length_b   1.000
_cell.length_c   1.000
_cell.angle_alpha   90.00
_cell.angle_beta   90.00
_cell.angle_gamma   90.00
#
_symmetry.space_group_name_H-M   'P 1'
#
loop_
_entity.id
_entity.type
_entity.pdbx_description
1 polymer ?
#
loop_
_entity_poly.entity_id
_entity_poly.type
_entity_poly.pdbx_seq_one_letter_code
_entity_poly.pdbx_strand_id
1 'polypeptide(L)' 'SNSSLVAPVTIGKGGYIASGSVITESVPDDALAFGRARQKTIPGKGKELRERFASAAAARKKAAE' A
#
# COMPACT_ATOMS: atom_id res chain seq x y z
N SER A 1 6.47 -11.58 -6.39
CA SER A 1 7.33 -10.60 -5.69
C SER A 1 7.00 -9.21 -6.21
N ASN A 2 6.85 -8.21 -5.34
CA ASN A 2 6.58 -6.81 -5.74
C ASN A 2 7.09 -5.87 -4.64
N SER A 3 8.35 -5.45 -4.69
CA SER A 3 8.96 -4.59 -3.67
C SER A 3 9.41 -3.29 -4.30
N SER A 4 9.27 -2.18 -3.59
CA SER A 4 9.70 -0.86 -4.04
C SER A 4 10.76 -0.30 -3.09
N LEU A 5 11.86 0.20 -3.65
CA LEU A 5 12.96 0.80 -2.91
C LEU A 5 12.96 2.31 -3.18
N VAL A 6 12.71 3.11 -2.15
CA VAL A 6 12.72 4.57 -2.28
C VAL A 6 14.13 5.05 -1.98
N ALA A 7 14.86 5.47 -3.00
CA ALA A 7 16.23 5.94 -2.83
C ALA A 7 16.28 7.27 -2.04
N PRO A 8 17.37 7.52 -1.29
CA PRO A 8 18.50 6.62 -1.04
C PRO A 8 18.22 5.63 0.11
N VAL A 9 18.46 4.33 -0.13
CA VAL A 9 18.41 3.26 0.89
C VAL A 9 19.51 2.23 0.62
N THR A 10 20.02 1.60 1.68
CA THR A 10 21.00 0.50 1.60
C THR A 10 20.39 -0.77 2.15
N ILE A 11 20.60 -1.88 1.46
CA ILE A 11 20.24 -3.22 1.95
C ILE A 11 21.54 -3.92 2.35
N GLY A 12 21.66 -4.24 3.63
CA GLY A 12 22.78 -4.95 4.20
C GLY A 12 22.95 -6.34 3.59
N LYS A 13 24.13 -6.92 3.77
CA LYS A 13 24.44 -8.26 3.28
C LYS A 13 23.49 -9.27 3.93
N GLY A 14 22.87 -10.14 3.13
CA GLY A 14 21.89 -11.11 3.64
C GLY A 14 20.54 -10.50 4.04
N GLY A 15 20.36 -9.18 3.93
CA GLY A 15 19.10 -8.51 4.18
C GLY A 15 17.99 -9.02 3.25
N TYR A 16 16.82 -9.29 3.82
CA TYR A 16 15.69 -9.89 3.12
C TYR A 16 14.48 -8.95 3.13
N ILE A 17 13.83 -8.81 1.98
CA ILE A 17 12.67 -7.91 1.84
C ILE A 17 11.42 -8.75 1.61
N ALA A 18 10.45 -8.61 2.49
CA ALA A 18 9.16 -9.25 2.33
C ALA A 18 8.45 -8.72 1.08
N SER A 19 7.83 -9.61 0.28
CA SER A 19 7.09 -9.21 -0.92
C SER A 19 5.99 -8.20 -0.61
N GLY A 20 5.75 -7.23 -1.49
CA GLY A 20 4.73 -6.19 -1.28
C GLY A 20 5.19 -5.05 -0.39
N SER A 21 6.48 -4.98 -0.06
CA SER A 21 7.03 -3.94 0.82
C SER A 21 7.48 -2.71 0.04
N VAL A 22 7.23 -1.53 0.63
CA VAL A 22 7.86 -0.27 0.24
C VAL A 22 8.90 0.05 1.30
N ILE A 23 10.18 0.07 0.93
CA ILE A 23 11.30 0.31 1.86
C ILE A 23 11.79 1.75 1.71
N THR A 24 11.71 2.50 2.80
CA THR A 24 12.11 3.91 2.90
C THR A 24 13.30 4.12 3.83
N GLU A 25 13.76 3.08 4.52
CA GLU A 25 14.85 3.12 5.48
C GLU A 25 15.81 1.96 5.20
N SER A 26 17.10 2.15 5.51
CA SER A 26 18.11 1.12 5.28
C SER A 26 17.84 -0.14 6.10
N VAL A 27 18.07 -1.29 5.50
CA VAL A 27 17.89 -2.61 6.11
C VAL A 27 19.26 -3.11 6.57
N PRO A 28 19.47 -3.43 7.86
CA PRO A 28 20.74 -3.97 8.34
C PRO A 28 21.09 -5.35 7.75
N ASP A 29 22.33 -5.79 7.99
CA ASP A 29 22.80 -7.13 7.62
C ASP A 29 21.91 -8.23 8.25
N ASP A 30 21.63 -9.27 7.47
CA ASP A 30 20.81 -10.44 7.83
C ASP A 30 19.40 -10.12 8.38
N ALA A 31 18.91 -8.89 8.22
CA ALA A 31 17.61 -8.45 8.72
C ALA A 31 16.47 -8.73 7.73
N LEU A 32 15.28 -9.06 8.25
CA LEU A 32 14.05 -9.17 7.47
C LEU A 32 13.20 -7.90 7.60
N ALA A 33 12.98 -7.20 6.49
CA ALA A 33 12.21 -5.96 6.45
C ALA A 33 10.79 -6.16 5.91
N PHE A 34 9.81 -5.53 6.57
CA PHE A 34 8.42 -5.42 6.14
C PHE A 34 8.04 -3.94 6.00
N GLY A 35 7.72 -3.52 4.78
CA GLY A 35 7.27 -2.16 4.46
C GLY A 35 5.79 -2.11 4.04
N ARG A 36 4.93 -2.93 4.67
CA ARG A 36 3.51 -3.08 4.30
C ARG A 36 2.64 -3.23 5.53
N ALA A 37 1.38 -2.78 5.42
CA ALA A 37 0.40 -2.98 6.48
C ALA A 37 0.06 -4.47 6.67
N ARG A 38 -0.32 -4.84 7.90
CA ARG A 38 -0.95 -6.13 8.17
C ARG A 38 -2.27 -6.20 7.42
N GLN A 39 -2.51 -7.32 6.74
CA GLN A 39 -3.78 -7.52 6.05
C GLN A 39 -4.94 -7.55 7.06
N LYS A 40 -5.99 -6.78 6.76
CA LYS A 40 -7.28 -6.83 7.44
C LYS A 40 -8.38 -6.98 6.40
N THR A 41 -9.21 -8.01 6.56
CA THR A 41 -10.37 -8.23 5.70
C THR A 41 -11.63 -7.71 6.41
N ILE A 42 -12.38 -6.82 5.76
CA ILE A 42 -13.65 -6.31 6.27
C ILE A 42 -14.75 -6.71 5.27
N PRO A 43 -15.55 -7.76 5.57
CA PRO A 43 -16.60 -8.22 4.68
C PRO A 43 -17.62 -7.12 4.36
N GLY A 44 -18.13 -7.09 3.13
CA GLY A 44 -19.17 -6.14 2.69
C GLY A 44 -18.69 -4.70 2.44
N LYS A 45 -17.57 -4.26 3.04
CA LYS A 45 -17.10 -2.87 2.95
C LYS A 45 -16.84 -2.39 1.51
N GLY A 46 -16.37 -3.29 0.64
CA GLY A 46 -16.13 -2.98 -0.77
C GLY A 46 -17.40 -2.67 -1.58
N LYS A 47 -18.56 -3.20 -1.19
CA LYS A 47 -19.85 -2.84 -1.82
C LYS A 47 -20.27 -1.44 -1.38
N GLU A 48 -20.24 -1.18 -0.07
CA GLU A 48 -20.58 0.11 0.54
C GLU A 48 -19.76 1.27 -0.08
N LEU A 49 -18.45 1.08 -0.22
CA LEU A 49 -17.58 2.12 -0.79
C LEU A 49 -17.91 2.40 -2.26
N ARG A 50 -18.22 1.38 -3.07
CA ARG A 50 -18.60 1.56 -4.48
C ARG A 50 -19.87 2.39 -4.63
N GLU A 51 -20.89 2.07 -3.85
CA GLU A 51 -22.16 2.80 -3.86
C GLU A 51 -21.97 4.26 -3.41
N ARG A 52 -21.17 4.49 -2.36
CA ARG A 52 -20.83 5.83 -1.87
C ARG A 52 -20.06 6.67 -2.89
N PHE A 53 -19.07 6.10 -3.56
CA PHE A 53 -18.29 6.86 -4.55
C PHE A 53 -19.07 7.10 -5.84
N ALA A 54 -19.93 6.16 -6.25
CA ALA A 54 -20.82 6.35 -7.39
C ALA A 54 -21.81 7.50 -7.14
N SER A 55 -22.41 7.59 -5.95
CA SER A 55 -23.32 8.68 -5.61
C SER A 55 -22.60 10.04 -5.51
N ALA A 56 -21.39 10.06 -4.96
CA ALA A 56 -20.56 11.26 -4.91
C ALA A 56 -20.12 11.74 -6.30
N ALA A 57 -19.77 10.82 -7.21
CA ALA A 57 -19.42 11.16 -8.59
C ALA A 57 -20.64 11.72 -9.36
N ALA A 58 -21.81 11.13 -9.18
CA ALA A 58 -23.06 11.62 -9.77
C ALA A 58 -23.42 13.02 -9.25
N ALA A 59 -23.25 13.26 -7.94
CA ALA A 59 -23.47 14.58 -7.34
C ALA A 59 -22.49 15.64 -7.86
N ARG A 60 -21.20 15.29 -8.02
CA ARG A 60 -20.19 16.19 -8.60
C ARG A 60 -20.48 16.51 -10.06
N LYS A 61 -20.95 15.53 -10.84
CA LYS A 61 -21.33 15.75 -12.24
C LYS A 61 -22.53 16.69 -12.35
N LYS A 62 -23.54 16.54 -11.47
CA LYS A 62 -24.72 17.41 -11.43
C LYS A 62 -24.43 18.84 -10.96
N ALA A 63 -23.38 19.05 -10.18
CA ALA A 63 -22.96 20.38 -9.72
C ALA A 63 -22.03 21.12 -10.70
N ALA A 64 -21.52 20.41 -11.71
CA ALA A 64 -20.66 20.96 -12.76
C ALA A 64 -21.43 21.25 -14.07
N GLU A 65 -22.72 20.91 -14.10
CA GLU A 65 -23.70 21.24 -15.14
C GLU A 65 -24.60 22.37 -14.63
#